data_AF-A0A3B9V0P6-F1
#
_entry.id   AF-A0A3B9V0P6-F1
#
_cell.length_a   1.000
_cell.length_b   1.000
_cell.length_c   1.000
_cell.angle_alpha   90.00
_cell.angle_beta   90.00
_cell.angle_gamma   90.00
#
_symmetry.space_group_name_H-M   'P 1'
#
loop_
_entity.id
_entity.type
_entity.pdbx_description
1 polymer ?
#
loop_
_entity_poly.entity_id
_entity_poly.type
_entity_poly.pdbx_seq_one_letter_code
_entity_poly.pdbx_strand_id
1 'polypeptide(L)'
;MTNPGTFLRRLFETAVSAAAPHHVVGPYLPSPPAGKTVVVGAGKAAAAMASAVEAAAPGPMEGIVVTRYGHDSPCHSIDVVEAGHPIPDAIGQTTAQRLLSLAKSLTPNDLLLCLWSGGGSALLTLPGFGVSLEDKQLINLQLLKSGAAITEINC
;
A
#
# COMPACT_ATOMS: atom_id res chain seq x y z
N MET A 1 29.11 -28.39 16.83
CA MET A 1 28.50 -28.48 15.49
C MET A 1 27.20 -27.70 15.53
N THR A 2 27.00 -26.75 14.62
CA THR A 2 25.76 -25.97 14.52
C THR A 2 24.60 -26.92 14.20
N ASN A 3 23.53 -26.89 14.99
CA ASN A 3 22.31 -27.65 14.70
C ASN A 3 21.78 -27.20 13.32
N PRO A 4 21.60 -28.12 12.33
CA PRO A 4 21.16 -27.74 10.99
C PRO A 4 19.82 -26.99 10.97
N GLY A 5 18.88 -27.35 11.84
CA GLY A 5 17.59 -26.68 11.94
C GLY A 5 17.72 -25.22 12.41
N THR A 6 18.58 -24.97 13.41
CA THR A 6 18.88 -23.61 13.87
C THR A 6 19.55 -22.78 12.78
N PHE A 7 20.46 -23.39 12.02
CA PHE A 7 21.13 -22.71 10.91
C PHE A 7 20.15 -22.31 9.80
N LEU A 8 19.29 -23.24 9.36
CA LEU A 8 18.28 -22.98 8.32
C LEU A 8 17.25 -21.92 8.74
N ARG A 9 16.81 -21.96 10.01
CA ARG A 9 15.91 -20.93 10.55
C ARG A 9 16.57 -19.55 10.52
N ARG A 10 17.83 -19.45 10.95
CA ARG A 10 18.56 -18.18 10.93
C ARG A 10 18.72 -17.64 9.50
N LEU A 11 18.97 -18.51 8.52
CA LEU A 11 19.02 -18.12 7.11
C LEU A 11 17.67 -17.55 6.63
N PHE A 12 16.56 -18.22 6.95
CA PHE A 12 15.22 -17.74 6.63
C PHE A 12 14.92 -16.39 7.27
N GLU A 13 15.17 -16.25 8.58
CA GLU A 13 14.94 -14.99 9.32
C GLU A 13 15.78 -13.84 8.77
N THR A 14 17.04 -14.12 8.41
CA THR A 14 17.92 -13.13 7.78
C THR A 14 17.36 -12.66 6.45
N ALA A 15 16.89 -13.58 5.60
CA ALA A 15 16.31 -13.24 4.30
C ALA A 15 14.99 -12.46 4.43
N VAL A 16 14.11 -12.85 5.36
CA VAL A 16 12.86 -12.12 5.63
C VAL A 16 13.15 -10.72 6.17
N SER A 17 14.10 -10.61 7.11
CA SER A 17 14.49 -9.35 7.71
C SER A 17 15.11 -8.40 6.69
N ALA A 18 15.89 -8.90 5.74
CA ALA A 18 16.47 -8.10 4.67
C ALA A 18 15.43 -7.46 3.74
N ALA A 19 14.22 -8.02 3.65
CA ALA A 19 13.10 -7.47 2.87
C ALA A 19 12.10 -6.68 3.72
N ALA A 20 12.35 -6.52 5.04
CA ALA A 20 11.41 -5.86 5.93
C ALA A 20 11.39 -4.33 5.70
N PRO A 21 10.21 -3.67 5.71
CA PRO A 21 10.11 -2.24 5.41
C PRO A 21 11.03 -1.34 6.24
N HIS A 22 11.22 -1.62 7.53
CA HIS A 22 12.09 -0.84 8.41
C HIS A 22 13.58 -0.88 8.03
N HIS A 23 14.03 -1.91 7.31
CA HIS A 23 15.40 -1.99 6.79
C HIS A 23 15.52 -1.41 5.39
N VAL A 24 14.48 -1.57 4.57
CA VAL A 24 14.54 -1.22 3.14
C VAL A 24 14.17 0.23 2.89
N VAL A 25 13.16 0.78 3.56
CA VAL A 25 12.55 2.07 3.16
C VAL A 25 13.50 3.26 3.32
N GLY A 26 14.10 3.43 4.50
CA GLY A 26 14.87 4.63 4.86
C GLY A 26 15.94 5.06 3.85
N PRO A 27 16.81 4.15 3.38
CA PRO A 27 17.86 4.47 2.41
C PRO A 27 17.37 4.99 1.04
N TYR A 28 16.11 4.76 0.67
CA TYR A 28 15.55 5.20 -0.62
C TYR A 28 14.62 6.41 -0.47
N LEU A 29 14.50 7.00 0.72
CA LEU A 29 13.67 8.18 0.90
C LEU A 29 14.34 9.39 0.22
N PRO A 30 13.58 10.16 -0.57
CA PRO A 30 14.10 11.39 -1.16
C PRO A 30 14.34 12.45 -0.07
N SER A 31 15.12 13.47 -0.39
CA SER A 31 15.23 14.64 0.47
C SER A 31 13.87 15.35 0.58
N PRO A 32 13.55 15.95 1.74
CA PRO A 32 12.31 16.71 1.91
C PRO A 32 12.15 17.81 0.84
N PRO A 33 10.94 18.02 0.29
CA PRO A 33 10.70 19.08 -0.66
C PRO A 33 10.63 20.45 0.03
N ALA A 34 10.49 21.53 -0.74
CA ALA A 34 10.28 22.87 -0.18
C ALA A 34 8.89 23.06 0.43
N GLY A 35 7.89 22.36 -0.13
CA GLY A 35 6.53 22.25 0.39
C GLY A 35 6.39 21.09 1.37
N LYS A 36 5.25 20.39 1.32
CA LYS A 36 4.96 19.26 2.22
C LYS A 36 5.22 17.91 1.58
N THR A 37 5.51 16.91 2.42
CA THR A 37 5.50 15.50 2.03
C THR A 37 4.12 14.90 2.29
N VAL A 38 3.50 14.37 1.25
CA VAL A 38 2.25 13.65 1.32
C VAL A 38 2.50 12.18 1.02
N VAL A 39 2.24 11.32 1.99
CA VAL A 39 2.44 9.87 1.87
C VAL A 39 1.14 9.20 1.50
N VAL A 40 1.12 8.46 0.39
CA VAL A 40 -0.02 7.68 -0.04
C VAL A 40 0.37 6.25 -0.30
N GLY A 41 -0.53 5.29 -0.17
CA GLY A 41 -0.17 3.92 -0.46
C GLY A 41 -1.27 2.90 -0.31
N ALA A 42 -1.04 1.72 -0.86
CA ALA A 42 -1.92 0.58 -0.70
C ALA A 42 -1.17 -0.74 -0.84
N GLY A 43 -1.60 -1.73 -0.07
CA GLY A 43 -1.05 -3.08 -0.10
C GLY A 43 -0.88 -3.69 1.28
N LYS A 44 -0.58 -4.98 1.33
CA LYS A 44 -0.44 -5.76 2.57
C LYS A 44 0.66 -5.24 3.50
N ALA A 45 1.67 -4.55 2.96
CA ALA A 45 2.76 -3.98 3.73
C ALA A 45 2.65 -2.45 3.86
N ALA A 46 1.59 -1.82 3.36
CA ALA A 46 1.50 -0.36 3.29
C ALA A 46 1.57 0.31 4.67
N ALA A 47 0.90 -0.26 5.69
CA ALA A 47 0.97 0.25 7.05
C ALA A 47 2.39 0.15 7.64
N ALA A 48 3.06 -1.00 7.47
CA ALA A 48 4.43 -1.19 7.94
C ALA A 48 5.44 -0.32 7.19
N MET A 49 5.22 -0.07 5.89
CA MET A 49 6.01 0.87 5.11
C MET A 49 5.81 2.31 5.60
N ALA A 50 4.57 2.71 5.89
CA ALA A 50 4.27 4.05 6.41
C ALA A 50 4.95 4.30 7.76
N SER A 51 4.85 3.35 8.69
CA SER A 51 5.55 3.41 9.98
C SER A 51 7.07 3.52 9.80
N ALA A 52 7.65 2.79 8.83
CA ALA A 52 9.06 2.90 8.50
C ALA A 52 9.44 4.26 7.88
N VAL A 53 8.56 4.88 7.08
CA VAL A 53 8.76 6.24 6.57
C VAL A 53 8.81 7.24 7.72
N GLU A 54 7.83 7.22 8.63
CA GLU A 54 7.78 8.13 9.77
C GLU A 54 9.01 8.01 10.68
N ALA A 55 9.51 6.78 10.89
CA ALA A 55 10.69 6.53 11.69
C ALA A 55 12.00 7.03 11.04
N ALA A 56 12.06 7.05 9.70
CA ALA A 56 13.29 7.32 8.96
C ALA A 56 13.39 8.75 8.39
N ALA A 57 12.26 9.40 8.07
CA ALA A 57 12.25 10.73 7.47
C ALA A 57 12.00 11.84 8.49
N PRO A 58 12.92 12.81 8.63
CA PRO A 58 12.66 14.03 9.38
C PRO A 58 11.79 15.00 8.56
N GLY A 59 10.86 15.69 9.23
CA GLY A 59 10.07 16.77 8.64
C GLY A 59 8.56 16.52 8.72
N PRO A 60 7.75 17.57 8.48
CA PRO A 60 6.30 17.43 8.48
C PRO A 60 5.87 16.55 7.32
N MET A 61 5.08 15.53 7.63
CA MET A 61 4.40 14.71 6.64
C MET A 61 2.93 14.53 7.05
N GLU A 62 2.10 14.27 6.06
CA GLU A 62 0.71 13.85 6.24
C GLU A 62 0.42 12.75 5.21
N GLY A 63 -0.64 11.98 5.38
CA GLY A 63 -0.91 10.95 4.39
C GLY A 63 -2.04 10.01 4.71
N ILE A 64 -2.26 9.08 3.78
CA ILE A 64 -3.21 7.98 3.93
C ILE A 64 -2.70 6.73 3.23
N VAL A 65 -2.65 5.61 3.96
CA VAL A 65 -2.28 4.31 3.42
C VAL A 65 -3.37 3.28 3.69
N VAL A 66 -3.55 2.35 2.75
CA VAL A 66 -4.57 1.31 2.85
C VAL A 66 -3.95 -0.07 2.98
N THR A 67 -4.28 -0.77 4.07
CA THR A 67 -3.89 -2.15 4.34
C THR A 67 -5.11 -3.04 4.47
N ARG A 68 -4.91 -4.34 4.65
CA ARG A 68 -5.99 -5.30 4.86
C ARG A 68 -6.40 -5.36 6.33
N TYR A 69 -7.65 -5.73 6.62
CA TYR A 69 -8.14 -5.88 7.99
C TYR A 69 -7.22 -6.69 8.92
N GLY A 70 -7.02 -6.18 10.14
CA GLY A 70 -6.14 -6.72 11.17
C GLY A 70 -4.64 -6.60 10.88
N HIS A 71 -4.23 -5.66 10.02
CA HIS A 71 -2.83 -5.45 9.61
C HIS A 71 -2.44 -3.97 9.66
N ASP A 72 -3.03 -3.22 10.58
CA ASP A 72 -2.60 -1.88 10.92
C ASP A 72 -1.16 -1.84 11.47
N SER A 73 -0.64 -0.62 11.60
CA SER A 73 0.69 -0.38 12.15
C SER A 73 0.67 1.01 12.79
N PRO A 74 1.34 1.21 13.94
CA PRO A 74 1.39 2.51 14.59
C PRO A 74 2.02 3.54 13.66
N CYS A 75 1.21 4.54 13.30
CA CYS A 75 1.60 5.75 12.58
C CYS A 75 1.02 6.97 13.34
N HIS A 76 1.70 8.10 13.29
CA HIS A 76 1.34 9.32 13.99
C HIS A 76 0.80 10.41 13.06
N SER A 77 1.35 10.50 11.86
CA SER A 77 1.09 11.54 10.86
C SER A 77 0.37 11.00 9.61
N ILE A 78 0.46 9.68 9.38
CA ILE A 78 -0.16 9.00 8.24
C ILE A 78 -1.39 8.23 8.73
N ASP A 79 -2.56 8.51 8.15
CA ASP A 79 -3.78 7.75 8.38
C ASP A 79 -3.63 6.31 7.85
N VAL A 80 -3.82 5.30 8.71
CA VAL A 80 -3.88 3.90 8.30
C VAL A 80 -5.34 3.47 8.20
N VAL A 81 -5.78 3.10 7.00
CA VAL A 81 -7.13 2.58 6.75
C VAL A 81 -7.06 1.11 6.40
N GLU A 82 -7.95 0.32 6.99
CA GLU A 82 -8.10 -1.09 6.65
C GLU A 82 -9.27 -1.31 5.69
N ALA A 83 -9.05 -2.11 4.64
CA ALA A 83 -10.06 -2.37 3.61
C ALA A 83 -10.05 -3.85 3.14
N GLY A 84 -11.05 -4.17 2.32
CA GLY A 84 -11.30 -5.50 1.78
C GLY A 84 -10.20 -6.01 0.85
N HIS A 85 -9.74 -7.24 1.11
CA HIS A 85 -8.84 -8.00 0.24
C HIS A 85 -9.11 -9.51 0.44
N PRO A 86 -9.25 -10.33 -0.62
CA PRO A 86 -8.93 -10.02 -2.02
C PRO A 86 -10.06 -9.38 -2.84
N ILE A 87 -11.25 -9.22 -2.26
CA ILE A 87 -12.40 -8.57 -2.91
C ILE A 87 -12.46 -7.12 -2.41
N PRO A 88 -12.50 -6.10 -3.30
CA PRO A 88 -12.57 -4.70 -2.90
C PRO A 88 -13.88 -4.39 -2.18
N ASP A 89 -13.91 -3.40 -1.30
CA ASP A 89 -15.12 -2.98 -0.57
C ASP A 89 -15.31 -1.45 -0.58
N ALA A 90 -16.39 -0.99 0.07
CA ALA A 90 -16.74 0.42 0.13
C ALA A 90 -15.69 1.27 0.88
N ILE A 91 -14.97 0.69 1.84
CA ILE A 91 -13.89 1.39 2.55
C ILE A 91 -12.72 1.65 1.60
N GLY A 92 -12.33 0.64 0.83
CA GLY A 92 -11.32 0.80 -0.22
C GLY A 92 -11.71 1.87 -1.25
N GLN A 93 -12.99 1.90 -1.67
CA GLN A 93 -13.49 2.88 -2.64
C GLN A 93 -13.51 4.31 -2.10
N THR A 94 -14.09 4.52 -0.92
CA THR A 94 -14.14 5.85 -0.29
C THR A 94 -12.74 6.38 0.01
N THR A 95 -11.81 5.49 0.38
CA THR A 95 -10.41 5.85 0.62
C THR A 95 -9.67 6.19 -0.68
N ALA A 96 -9.90 5.45 -1.77
CA ALA A 96 -9.37 5.78 -3.08
C ALA A 96 -9.83 7.17 -3.57
N GLN A 97 -11.08 7.53 -3.29
CA GLN A 97 -11.60 8.86 -3.59
C GLN A 97 -10.91 9.95 -2.75
N ARG A 98 -10.66 9.71 -1.45
CA ARG A 98 -9.91 10.64 -0.59
C ARG A 98 -8.47 10.83 -1.08
N LEU A 99 -7.78 9.74 -1.41
CA LEU A 99 -6.41 9.76 -1.91
C LEU A 99 -6.31 10.53 -3.23
N LEU A 100 -7.25 10.32 -4.15
CA LEU A 100 -7.30 11.08 -5.41
C LEU A 100 -7.49 12.58 -5.17
N SER A 101 -8.37 12.96 -4.24
CA SER A 101 -8.58 14.37 -3.88
C SER A 101 -7.33 14.99 -3.26
N LEU A 102 -6.63 14.24 -2.40
CA LEU A 102 -5.37 14.66 -1.79
C LEU A 102 -4.28 14.88 -2.85
N ALA A 103 -4.10 13.92 -3.76
CA ALA A 103 -3.15 14.04 -4.87
C ALA A 103 -3.46 15.25 -5.77
N LYS A 104 -4.74 15.54 -6.04
CA LYS A 104 -5.17 16.70 -6.84
C LYS A 104 -4.90 18.06 -6.18
N SER A 105 -4.71 18.10 -4.86
CA SER A 105 -4.45 19.32 -4.10
C SER A 105 -2.97 19.72 -4.04
N LEU A 106 -2.08 18.89 -4.57
CA LEU A 106 -0.64 19.11 -4.52
C LEU A 106 -0.19 20.18 -5.51
N THR A 107 0.90 20.85 -5.14
CA THR A 107 1.61 21.83 -5.96
C THR A 107 2.95 21.27 -6.45
N PRO A 108 3.64 21.93 -7.40
CA PRO A 108 4.98 21.52 -7.83
C PRO A 108 6.06 21.56 -6.73
N ASN A 109 5.77 22.21 -5.59
CA ASN A 109 6.68 22.28 -4.46
C ASN A 109 6.49 21.13 -3.47
N ASP A 110 5.47 20.29 -3.65
CA ASP A 110 5.15 19.19 -2.75
C ASP A 110 5.71 17.86 -3.26
N LEU A 111 5.89 16.90 -2.36
CA LEU A 111 6.29 15.54 -2.68
C LEU A 111 5.12 14.59 -2.42
N LEU A 112 4.70 13.84 -3.44
CA LEU A 112 3.84 12.67 -3.26
C LEU A 112 4.70 11.41 -3.15
N LEU A 113 4.82 10.87 -1.93
CA LEU A 113 5.54 9.62 -1.68
C LEU A 113 4.56 8.44 -1.74
N CYS A 114 4.73 7.58 -2.74
CA CYS A 114 3.81 6.45 -2.98
C CYS A 114 4.37 5.11 -2.46
N LEU A 115 3.64 4.46 -1.56
CA LEU A 115 4.00 3.19 -0.93
C LEU A 115 3.13 2.05 -1.46
N TRP A 116 3.65 1.25 -2.40
CA TRP A 116 2.91 0.16 -3.03
C TRP A 116 3.45 -1.21 -2.63
N SER A 117 2.53 -2.12 -2.32
CA SER A 117 2.85 -3.54 -2.14
C SER A 117 1.71 -4.43 -2.65
N GLY A 118 1.89 -5.76 -2.60
CA GLY A 118 0.90 -6.70 -3.10
C GLY A 118 -0.48 -6.52 -2.46
N GLY A 119 -1.54 -6.63 -3.26
CA GLY A 119 -2.94 -6.47 -2.82
C GLY A 119 -3.55 -5.09 -3.11
N GLY A 120 -2.78 -4.14 -3.64
CA GLY A 120 -3.26 -2.79 -3.97
C GLY A 120 -4.50 -2.78 -4.87
N SER A 121 -4.61 -3.70 -5.84
CA SER A 121 -5.73 -3.79 -6.78
C SER A 121 -7.10 -3.98 -6.13
N ALA A 122 -7.17 -4.60 -4.94
CA ALA A 122 -8.40 -4.75 -4.18
C ALA A 122 -8.55 -3.61 -3.14
N LEU A 123 -7.46 -3.33 -2.42
CA LEU A 123 -7.47 -2.39 -1.29
C LEU A 123 -7.77 -0.95 -1.71
N LEU A 124 -7.35 -0.53 -2.91
CA LEU A 124 -7.51 0.84 -3.38
C LEU A 124 -8.22 0.87 -4.74
N THR A 125 -9.54 0.72 -4.71
CA THR A 125 -10.36 0.55 -5.91
C THR A 125 -11.31 1.72 -6.10
N LEU A 126 -11.11 2.52 -7.16
CA LEU A 126 -12.07 3.54 -7.59
C LEU A 126 -12.65 3.16 -8.96
N PRO A 127 -13.90 2.65 -9.04
CA PRO A 127 -14.56 2.36 -10.31
C PRO A 127 -14.66 3.60 -11.21
N GLY A 128 -14.62 3.38 -12.53
CA GLY A 128 -14.78 4.44 -13.53
C GLY A 128 -16.20 5.02 -13.54
N PHE A 129 -16.37 6.15 -14.23
CA PHE A 129 -17.68 6.80 -14.35
C PHE A 129 -18.73 5.83 -14.91
N GLY A 130 -19.89 5.76 -14.25
CA GLY A 130 -20.99 4.89 -14.65
C GLY A 130 -20.84 3.41 -14.29
N VAL A 131 -19.76 3.01 -13.60
CA VAL A 131 -19.52 1.64 -13.15
C VAL A 131 -19.64 1.58 -11.63
N SER A 132 -20.49 0.69 -11.10
CA SER A 132 -20.56 0.47 -9.66
C SER A 132 -19.41 -0.41 -9.16
N LEU A 133 -19.16 -0.40 -7.85
CA LEU A 133 -18.19 -1.33 -7.25
C LEU A 133 -18.62 -2.79 -7.46
N GLU A 134 -19.93 -3.06 -7.36
CA GLU A 134 -20.51 -4.38 -7.59
C GLU A 134 -20.29 -4.84 -9.03
N ASP A 135 -20.52 -3.98 -10.03
CA ASP A 135 -20.24 -4.29 -11.44
C ASP A 135 -18.77 -4.69 -11.62
N LYS A 136 -17.85 -3.91 -11.04
CA LYS A 136 -16.41 -4.21 -11.11
C LYS A 136 -16.08 -5.57 -10.48
N GLN A 137 -16.66 -5.90 -9.32
CA GLN A 137 -16.47 -7.19 -8.66
C GLN A 137 -17.01 -8.34 -9.53
N LEU A 138 -18.21 -8.17 -10.10
CA LEU A 138 -18.86 -9.17 -10.94
C LEU A 138 -18.09 -9.43 -12.24
N ILE A 139 -17.66 -8.39 -12.94
CA ILE A 139 -16.86 -8.50 -14.17
C ILE A 139 -15.55 -9.25 -13.87
N ASN A 140 -14.84 -8.86 -12.80
CA ASN A 140 -13.59 -9.51 -12.42
C ASN A 140 -13.80 -11.00 -12.09
N LEU A 141 -14.89 -11.34 -11.40
CA LEU A 141 -15.24 -12.73 -11.12
C LEU A 141 -15.58 -13.53 -12.40
N GLN A 142 -16.27 -12.91 -13.35
CA GLN A 142 -16.61 -13.55 -14.63
C GLN A 142 -15.36 -13.83 -15.46
N LEU A 143 -14.41 -12.89 -15.53
CA LEU A 143 -13.14 -13.09 -16.24
C LEU A 143 -12.28 -14.19 -15.60
N LEU A 144 -12.24 -14.26 -14.27
CA LEU A 144 -11.57 -15.37 -13.58
C LEU A 144 -12.23 -16.72 -13.90
N LYS A 145 -13.57 -16.78 -13.93
CA LYS A 145 -14.32 -18.00 -14.26
C LYS A 145 -14.16 -18.42 -15.72
N SER A 146 -13.92 -17.48 -16.63
CA SER A 146 -13.68 -17.79 -18.05
C SER A 146 -12.26 -18.27 -18.33
N GLY A 147 -11.37 -18.27 -17.33
CA GLY A 147 -9.97 -18.63 -17.50
C GLY A 147 -9.15 -17.58 -18.25
N ALA A 148 -9.60 -16.30 -18.24
CA ALA A 148 -8.86 -15.22 -18.86
C ALA A 148 -7.44 -15.12 -18.26
N ALA A 149 -6.46 -14.85 -19.11
CA ALA A 149 -5.09 -14.62 -18.69
C ALA A 149 -5.01 -13.33 -17.84
N ILE A 150 -4.05 -13.27 -16.92
CA ILE A 150 -3.88 -12.10 -16.03
C ILE A 150 -3.69 -10.78 -16.82
N THR A 151 -3.09 -10.85 -18.00
CA THR A 151 -2.91 -9.69 -18.88
C THR A 151 -4.21 -9.22 -19.51
N GLU A 152 -5.17 -10.12 -19.76
CA GLU A 152 -6.52 -9.79 -20.27
C GLU A 152 -7.42 -9.23 -19.17
N ILE A 153 -7.19 -9.62 -17.91
CA ILE A 153 -7.93 -9.07 -16.77
C ILE A 153 -7.50 -7.62 -16.45
N ASN A 154 -6.22 -7.29 -16.68
CA ASN A 154 -5.63 -6.02 -16.28
C ASN A 154 -5.67 -4.92 -17.36
N CYS A 155 -6.22 -5.19 -18.56
CA CYS A 155 -6.23 -4.26 -19.68
C CYS A 155 -7.40 -3.27 -19.67
#